data_AF-A0A4P6MDU9-F1
#
_entry.id   AF-A0A4P6MDU9-F1
#
_cell.length_a   1.000
_cell.length_b   1.000
_cell.length_c   1.000
_cell.angle_alpha   90.00
_cell.angle_beta   90.00
_cell.angle_gamma   90.00
#
_symmetry.space_group_name_H-M   'P 1'
#
loop_
_entity.id
_entity.type
_entity.pdbx_description
1 polymer ?
#
loop_
_entity_poly.entity_id
_entity_poly.type
_entity_poly.pdbx_seq_one_letter_code
_entity_poly.pdbx_strand_id
1 'polypeptide(L)'
;MSGAELAAIVNEATILATKNKQLEVNMKDLEESIDKVSIGPAKKSRKTEEKEKIMTAYHEAGHAVILMKHPHSESKVRTIIITPRGGALGYVWHTSDKEYFSQTEDKLKYTIVCFLGGAASEELFL
;
A
#
# COMPACT_ATOMS: atom_id res chain seq x y z
N MET A 1 -10.03 10.19 -3.57
CA MET A 1 -10.54 9.31 -4.64
C MET A 1 -11.67 10.01 -5.36
N SER A 2 -11.75 9.88 -6.69
CA SER A 2 -12.83 10.44 -7.50
C SER A 2 -14.07 9.53 -7.50
N GLY A 3 -15.22 10.06 -7.90
CA GLY A 3 -16.44 9.25 -8.07
C GLY A 3 -16.28 8.13 -9.09
N ALA A 4 -15.46 8.34 -10.13
CA ALA A 4 -15.15 7.32 -11.12
C ALA A 4 -14.33 6.16 -10.52
N GLU A 5 -13.37 6.46 -9.64
CA GLU A 5 -12.59 5.43 -8.93
C GLU A 5 -13.46 4.61 -7.98
N LEU A 6 -14.38 5.27 -7.26
CA LEU A 6 -15.33 4.57 -6.38
C LEU A 6 -16.23 3.62 -7.19
N ALA A 7 -16.76 4.08 -8.32
CA ALA A 7 -17.56 3.25 -9.21
C ALA A 7 -16.77 2.04 -9.74
N ALA A 8 -15.50 2.26 -10.11
CA ALA A 8 -14.61 1.19 -10.55
C ALA A 8 -14.37 0.14 -9.46
N ILE A 9 -14.16 0.57 -8.21
CA ILE A 9 -13.94 -0.34 -7.07
C ILE A 9 -15.17 -1.18 -6.78
N VAL A 10 -16.36 -0.57 -6.72
CA VAL A 10 -17.60 -1.31 -6.46
C VAL A 10 -17.87 -2.33 -7.57
N ASN A 11 -17.62 -1.96 -8.83
CA ASN A 11 -17.75 -2.87 -9.95
C ASN A 11 -16.77 -4.05 -9.86
N GLU A 12 -15.50 -3.78 -9.57
CA GLU A 12 -14.48 -4.82 -9.40
C GLU A 12 -14.77 -5.76 -8.22
N ALA A 13 -15.31 -5.23 -7.12
CA ALA A 13 -15.67 -6.04 -5.95
C ALA A 13 -16.82 -6.99 -6.28
N THR A 14 -17.78 -6.51 -7.08
CA THR A 14 -18.91 -7.31 -7.57
C THR A 14 -18.45 -8.42 -8.52
N ILE A 15 -17.52 -8.11 -9.43
CA ILE A 15 -16.91 -9.10 -10.33
C ILE A 15 -16.17 -10.18 -9.52
N LEU A 16 -15.41 -9.77 -8.51
CA LEU A 16 -14.67 -10.69 -7.65
C LEU A 16 -15.59 -11.61 -6.85
N ALA A 17 -16.63 -11.05 -6.23
CA ALA A 17 -17.62 -11.83 -5.49
C ALA A 17 -18.35 -12.84 -6.38
N THR A 18 -18.74 -12.40 -7.59
CA THR A 18 -19.37 -13.26 -8.60
C THR A 18 -18.46 -14.41 -9.02
N LYS A 19 -17.18 -14.11 -9.28
CA LYS A 19 -16.17 -15.12 -9.64
C LYS A 19 -15.98 -16.16 -8.53
N ASN A 20 -16.09 -15.73 -7.28
CA ASN A 20 -16.01 -16.58 -6.10
C ASN A 20 -17.34 -17.29 -5.76
N LYS A 21 -18.38 -17.12 -6.58
CA LYS A 21 -19.74 -17.66 -6.37
C LYS A 21 -20.35 -17.24 -5.02
N GLN A 22 -20.03 -16.04 -4.56
CA GLN A 22 -20.60 -15.47 -3.35
C GLN A 22 -21.97 -14.84 -3.64
N LEU A 23 -22.85 -14.83 -2.65
CA LEU A 23 -24.19 -14.23 -2.77
C LEU A 23 -24.18 -12.73 -2.47
N GLU A 24 -23.18 -12.26 -1.72
CA GLU A 24 -23.01 -10.86 -1.33
C GLU A 24 -21.54 -10.45 -1.43
N VAL A 25 -21.31 -9.18 -1.70
CA VAL A 25 -19.98 -8.56 -1.64
C VAL A 25 -19.62 -8.36 -0.16
N ASN A 26 -18.45 -8.84 0.25
CA ASN A 26 -17.96 -8.63 1.61
C ASN A 26 -16.76 -7.66 1.63
N MET A 27 -16.28 -7.34 2.84
CA MET A 27 -15.16 -6.41 3.01
C MET A 27 -13.87 -6.87 2.34
N LYS A 28 -13.60 -8.18 2.24
CA LYS A 28 -12.39 -8.69 1.58
C LYS A 28 -12.43 -8.43 0.07
N ASP A 29 -13.61 -8.50 -0.54
CA ASP A 29 -13.76 -8.20 -1.96
C ASP A 29 -13.51 -6.71 -2.22
N LEU A 30 -14.03 -5.84 -1.34
CA LEU A 30 -13.78 -4.40 -1.41
C LEU A 30 -12.29 -4.06 -1.21
N GLU A 31 -11.63 -4.64 -0.22
CA GLU A 31 -10.20 -4.44 0.05
C GLU A 31 -9.34 -4.86 -1.16
N GLU A 32 -9.58 -6.05 -1.72
CA GLU A 32 -8.86 -6.52 -2.91
C GLU A 32 -9.14 -5.64 -4.14
N SER A 33 -10.35 -5.12 -4.28
CA SER A 33 -10.71 -4.22 -5.38
C SER A 33 -10.11 -2.84 -5.24
N ILE A 34 -9.98 -2.30 -4.02
CA ILE A 34 -9.22 -1.07 -3.76
C ILE A 34 -7.78 -1.27 -4.24
N ASP A 35 -7.11 -2.33 -3.79
CA ASP A 35 -5.74 -2.64 -4.21
C ASP A 35 -5.62 -2.78 -5.73
N LYS A 36 -6.56 -3.51 -6.34
CA LYS A 36 -6.57 -3.77 -7.78
C LYS A 36 -6.76 -2.49 -8.60
N VAL A 37 -7.64 -1.59 -8.19
CA VAL A 37 -7.90 -0.33 -8.91
C VAL A 37 -6.78 0.68 -8.68
N SER A 38 -6.26 0.78 -7.45
CA SER A 38 -5.24 1.76 -7.10
C SER A 38 -3.84 1.41 -7.61
N ILE A 39 -3.44 0.13 -7.54
CA ILE A 39 -2.05 -0.30 -7.80
C ILE A 39 -1.96 -1.33 -8.93
N GLY A 40 -3.08 -2.00 -9.23
CA GLY A 40 -3.17 -3.01 -10.28
C GLY A 40 -3.31 -4.43 -9.72
N PRO A 41 -3.53 -5.41 -10.62
CA PRO A 41 -3.80 -6.79 -10.23
C PRO A 41 -2.58 -7.46 -9.59
N ALA A 42 -2.83 -8.36 -8.63
CA ALA A 42 -1.80 -9.21 -8.04
C ALA A 42 -1.19 -10.16 -9.08
N LYS A 43 0.14 -10.15 -9.20
CA LYS A 43 0.89 -11.03 -10.10
C LYS A 43 1.21 -12.36 -9.41
N LYS A 44 0.18 -13.21 -9.23
CA LYS A 44 0.32 -14.52 -8.56
C LYS A 44 1.22 -15.52 -9.31
N SER A 45 1.49 -15.31 -10.60
CA SER A 45 2.32 -16.21 -11.42
C SER A 45 3.82 -15.92 -11.33
N ARG A 46 4.23 -14.76 -10.79
CA ARG A 46 5.65 -14.43 -10.65
C ARG A 46 6.21 -15.24 -9.48
N LYS A 47 7.09 -16.19 -9.76
CA LYS A 47 7.91 -16.83 -8.74
C LYS A 47 8.88 -15.78 -8.20
N THR A 48 8.57 -15.22 -7.04
CA THR A 48 9.49 -14.35 -6.30
C THR A 48 10.46 -15.24 -5.53
N GLU A 49 11.76 -15.02 -5.72
CA GLU A 49 12.78 -15.73 -4.94
C GLU A 49 12.69 -15.33 -3.47
N GLU A 50 13.06 -16.23 -2.56
CA GLU A 50 12.96 -15.96 -1.12
C GLU A 50 13.80 -14.75 -0.71
N LYS A 51 14.98 -14.58 -1.33
CA LYS A 51 15.85 -13.42 -1.12
C LYS A 51 15.15 -12.10 -1.50
N GLU A 52 14.47 -12.06 -2.64
CA GLU A 52 13.73 -10.87 -3.10
C GLU A 52 12.55 -10.54 -2.17
N LYS A 53 11.87 -11.56 -1.63
CA LYS A 53 10.78 -11.35 -0.65
C LYS A 53 11.29 -10.77 0.65
N ILE A 54 12.42 -11.29 1.17
CA ILE A 54 13.04 -10.78 2.40
C ILE A 54 13.46 -9.33 2.20
N MET A 55 14.11 -9.01 1.08
CA MET A 55 14.49 -7.64 0.74
C MET A 55 13.27 -6.71 0.70
N THR A 56 12.22 -7.12 -0.01
CA THR A 56 10.96 -6.37 -0.08
C THR A 56 10.34 -6.19 1.31
N ALA A 57 10.38 -7.21 2.17
CA ALA A 57 9.85 -7.12 3.53
C ALA A 57 10.59 -6.08 4.36
N TYR A 58 11.93 -6.03 4.30
CA TYR A 58 12.71 -4.99 4.97
C TYR A 58 12.44 -3.60 4.38
N HIS A 59 12.30 -3.48 3.06
CA HIS A 59 11.97 -2.22 2.38
C HIS A 59 10.64 -1.64 2.88
N GLU A 60 9.56 -2.43 2.80
CA GLU A 60 8.23 -1.97 3.21
C GLU A 60 8.14 -1.78 4.73
N ALA A 61 8.85 -2.58 5.53
CA ALA A 61 8.94 -2.38 6.97
C ALA A 61 9.61 -1.03 7.31
N GLY A 62 10.63 -0.62 6.57
CA GLY A 62 11.28 0.68 6.72
C GLY A 62 10.30 1.83 6.54
N HIS A 63 9.54 1.82 5.44
CA HIS A 63 8.47 2.79 5.21
C HIS A 63 7.43 2.79 6.34
N ALA A 64 6.96 1.61 6.74
CA ALA A 64 5.93 1.47 7.77
C ALA A 64 6.39 2.02 9.13
N VAL A 65 7.61 1.71 9.56
CA VAL A 65 8.14 2.18 10.84
C VAL A 65 8.25 3.70 10.88
N ILE A 66 8.77 4.32 9.83
CA ILE A 66 8.86 5.79 9.74
C ILE A 66 7.46 6.42 9.78
N LEU A 67 6.54 5.92 8.96
CA LEU A 67 5.15 6.37 8.94
C LEU A 67 4.47 6.19 10.30
N MET A 68 4.89 5.25 11.15
CA MET A 68 4.28 5.03 12.46
C MET A 68 4.95 5.79 13.61
N LYS A 69 6.23 6.16 13.48
CA LYS A 69 7.05 6.64 14.60
C LYS A 69 7.59 8.05 14.46
N HIS A 70 7.63 8.61 13.24
CA HIS A 70 8.16 9.94 13.06
C HIS A 70 7.31 10.99 13.81
N PRO A 71 7.91 11.99 14.48
CA PRO A 71 7.15 12.98 15.27
C PRO A 71 6.14 13.80 14.46
N HIS A 72 6.44 14.05 13.18
CA HIS A 72 5.55 14.73 12.26
C HIS A 72 4.61 13.78 11.50
N SER A 73 4.59 12.49 11.86
CA SER A 73 3.66 11.56 11.25
C SER A 73 2.23 11.83 11.69
N GLU A 74 1.35 11.89 10.70
CA GLU A 74 -0.09 11.93 10.86
C GLU A 74 -0.75 10.71 10.18
N SER A 75 0.08 9.78 9.73
CA SER A 75 -0.29 8.62 8.92
C SER A 75 -0.60 7.43 9.82
N LYS A 76 -1.71 6.75 9.52
CA LYS A 76 -2.07 5.45 10.10
C LYS A 76 -1.82 4.38 9.05
N VAL A 77 -0.81 3.54 9.28
CA VAL A 77 -0.57 2.36 8.45
C VAL A 77 -1.73 1.39 8.62
N ARG A 78 -2.34 0.99 7.49
CA ARG A 78 -3.47 0.05 7.46
C ARG A 78 -3.01 -1.34 7.05
N THR A 79 -2.22 -1.41 5.98
CA THR A 79 -1.84 -2.67 5.34
C THR A 79 -0.42 -2.55 4.80
N ILE A 80 0.34 -3.63 4.93
CA ILE A 80 1.67 -3.79 4.33
C ILE A 80 1.61 -5.01 3.41
N ILE A 81 1.97 -4.83 2.14
CA ILE A 81 1.96 -5.90 1.15
C ILE A 81 3.38 -6.09 0.62
N ILE A 82 3.87 -7.32 0.66
CA ILE A 82 5.19 -7.73 0.15
C ILE A 82 5.08 -8.62 -1.10
N THR A 83 3.88 -8.70 -1.67
CA THR A 83 3.60 -9.47 -2.89
C THR A 83 3.45 -8.53 -4.07
N PRO A 84 4.02 -8.87 -5.23
CA PRO A 84 4.03 -7.98 -6.38
C PRO A 84 2.62 -7.72 -6.93
N ARG A 85 2.26 -6.45 -7.05
CA ARG A 85 1.03 -5.96 -7.67
C ARG A 85 1.37 -4.92 -8.73
N GLY A 86 0.81 -5.06 -9.93
CA GLY A 86 1.09 -4.12 -11.03
C GLY A 86 2.61 -3.98 -11.30
N GLY A 87 3.12 -2.75 -11.16
CA GLY A 87 4.55 -2.41 -11.29
C GLY A 87 5.37 -2.44 -9.99
N ALA A 88 4.73 -2.62 -8.83
CA ALA A 88 5.37 -2.59 -7.52
C ALA A 88 5.68 -4.00 -6.99
N LEU A 89 6.77 -4.15 -6.23
CA LEU A 89 7.14 -5.41 -5.56
C LEU A 89 6.48 -5.54 -4.17
N GLY A 90 6.24 -4.41 -3.51
CA GLY A 90 5.48 -4.24 -2.28
C GLY A 90 4.93 -2.83 -2.17
N TYR A 91 4.15 -2.55 -1.13
CA TYR A 91 3.78 -1.18 -0.73
C TYR A 91 3.22 -1.14 0.71
N VAL A 92 3.29 0.06 1.31
CA VAL A 92 2.62 0.40 2.57
C VAL A 92 1.43 1.31 2.30
N TRP A 93 0.22 0.81 2.57
CA TRP A 93 -0.98 1.64 2.55
C TRP A 93 -1.19 2.35 3.88
N HIS A 94 -1.39 3.66 3.81
CA HIS A 94 -1.63 4.49 4.98
C HIS A 94 -2.71 5.55 4.70
N THR A 95 -3.39 5.98 5.75
CA THR A 95 -4.39 7.06 5.70
C THR A 95 -4.00 8.19 6.63
N SER A 96 -4.31 9.43 6.28
CA SER A 96 -4.22 10.58 7.18
C SER A 96 -5.63 11.01 7.57
N ASP A 97 -5.86 11.33 8.85
CA ASP A 97 -7.15 11.87 9.31
C ASP A 97 -7.31 13.36 8.96
N LYS A 98 -6.21 14.03 8.59
CA LYS A 98 -6.18 15.46 8.26
C LYS A 98 -5.76 15.66 6.81
N GLU A 99 -6.57 16.43 6.10
CA GLU A 99 -6.23 16.96 4.78
C GLU A 99 -5.57 18.34 4.94
N TYR A 100 -4.38 18.50 4.36
CA TYR A 100 -3.66 19.77 4.35
C TYR A 100 -3.66 20.36 2.95
N PHE A 101 -4.12 21.59 2.83
CA PHE A 101 -4.07 22.35 1.58
C PHE A 101 -2.68 22.98 1.33
N SER A 102 -1.83 23.08 2.37
CA SER A 102 -0.48 23.63 2.30
C SER A 102 0.53 22.73 3.03
N GLN A 103 1.76 22.70 2.51
CA GLN A 103 2.87 21.92 3.08
C GLN A 103 3.89 22.86 3.71
N THR A 104 4.25 22.60 4.97
CA THR A 104 5.36 23.30 5.64
C THR A 104 6.69 22.63 5.28
N GLU A 105 7.81 23.31 5.49
CA GLU A 105 9.15 22.75 5.28
C GLU A 105 9.34 21.44 6.06
N ASP A 106 8.90 21.39 7.31
CA ASP A 106 9.01 20.18 8.15
C ASP A 106 8.21 19.00 7.57
N LYS A 107 7.05 19.25 6.95
CA LYS A 107 6.25 18.22 6.29
C LYS A 107 6.90 17.72 5.01
N LEU A 108 7.56 18.61 4.25
CA LEU A 108 8.35 18.22 3.09
C LEU A 108 9.56 17.37 3.51
N LYS A 109 10.28 17.76 4.57
CA LYS A 109 11.37 16.96 5.15
C LYS A 109 10.88 15.59 5.62
N TYR A 110 9.75 15.56 6.33
CA TYR A 110 9.12 14.30 6.74
C TYR A 110 8.78 13.42 5.54
N THR A 111 8.22 13.99 4.47
CA THR A 111 7.90 13.26 3.23
C THR A 111 9.15 12.65 2.61
N ILE A 112 10.26 13.40 2.55
CA ILE A 112 11.56 12.90 2.07
C ILE A 112 12.04 11.73 2.94
N VAL A 113 11.98 11.87 4.26
CA VAL A 113 12.35 10.80 5.21
C VAL A 113 11.50 9.54 4.99
N CYS A 114 10.19 9.68 4.76
CA CYS A 114 9.33 8.56 4.41
C CYS A 114 9.77 7.85 3.12
N PHE A 115 10.10 8.60 2.07
CA PHE A 115 10.57 8.01 0.80
C PHE A 115 11.93 7.32 0.92
N LEU A 116 12.80 7.77 1.80
CA LEU A 116 14.12 7.16 2.04
C LEU A 116 14.06 5.97 2.99
N GLY A 117 12.94 5.75 3.68
CA GLY A 117 12.82 4.73 4.73
C GLY A 117 13.08 3.30 4.28
N GLY A 118 12.63 2.93 3.08
CA GLY A 118 12.84 1.59 2.54
C GLY A 118 14.33 1.31 2.30
N ALA A 119 15.03 2.20 1.59
CA ALA A 119 16.46 2.08 1.34
C ALA A 119 17.29 2.07 2.64
N ALA A 120 16.97 2.93 3.60
CA ALA A 120 17.67 2.96 4.88
C ALA A 120 17.49 1.65 5.68
N SER A 121 16.31 1.04 5.61
CA SER A 121 16.04 -0.25 6.25
C SER A 121 16.83 -1.38 5.59
N GLU A 122 16.90 -1.40 4.26
CA GLU A 122 17.73 -2.36 3.52
C GLU A 122 19.20 -2.24 3.92
N GLU A 123 19.76 -1.02 3.94
CA GLU A 123 21.16 -0.79 4.31
C GLU A 123 21.51 -1.27 5.74
N LEU A 124 20.56 -1.20 6.67
CA LEU A 124 20.79 -1.58 8.07
C LEU A 124 20.72 -3.10 8.32
N PHE A 125 19.95 -3.84 7.51
CA PHE A 125 19.59 -5.22 7.81
C PHE A 125 19.96 -6.26 6.75
N LEU A 126 20.41 -5.83 5.55
CA LEU A 126 20.82 -6.71 4.44
C LEU A 126 22.32 -6.58 4.12
#